data_AF-A0A6N9DJU6-F1
#
_entry.id   AF-A0A6N9DJU6-F1
#
_cell.length_a   1.000
_cell.length_b   1.000
_cell.length_c   1.000
_cell.angle_alpha   90.00
_cell.angle_beta   90.00
_cell.angle_gamma   90.00
#
_symmetry.space_group_name_H-M   'P 1'
#
loop_
_entity.id
_entity.type
_entity.pdbx_description
1 polymer ?
#
loop_
_entity_poly.entity_id
_entity_poly.type
_entity_poly.pdbx_seq_one_letter_code
_entity_poly.pdbx_strand_id
1 'polypeptide(L)'
;MRLRALIARKLLRAVLRVRFYRSSAQRRCREPAKLRKVCNLIISPMARLSAKTNPDKRAIRRAVFKLGTNIVTRDSGELDIETISDLVGQIAGAHRSGLELVIVSSGAVGAGMDTLITRSPKSRGRLRRRNVTARQAAAAIGQVDVIALYKSEFGRYGIDVAQTLLSRSVLNQRDGYLNVRGTMEMLLEAGIVPIVNENDVVAVEEIVGVTYGDNDRLSAMLANVLDADLLVLLGEMDGLHTADPHQAPDAVLIHDVYEITEEIRAFAGGPSDNRGCGGMRSKLAAAE
;
A
#
# COMPACT_ATOMS: atom_id res chain seq x y z
N MET A 1 -30.57 20.08 2.19
CA MET A 1 -29.59 20.58 1.18
C MET A 1 -28.31 21.19 1.76
N ARG A 2 -28.29 21.84 2.94
CA ARG A 2 -27.10 22.52 3.48
C ARG A 2 -26.11 21.66 4.31
N LEU A 3 -26.49 20.44 4.70
CA LEU A 3 -25.61 19.53 5.47
C LEU A 3 -24.71 18.64 4.59
N ARG A 4 -25.14 18.32 3.36
CA ARG A 4 -24.30 17.65 2.34
C ARG A 4 -23.19 18.57 1.79
N ALA A 5 -23.43 19.89 1.78
CA ALA A 5 -22.43 20.88 1.33
C ALA A 5 -21.33 21.16 2.38
N LEU A 6 -21.56 20.84 3.66
CA LEU A 6 -20.59 21.04 4.73
C LEU A 6 -19.60 19.86 4.85
N ILE A 7 -20.04 18.65 4.50
CA ILE A 7 -19.19 17.45 4.37
C ILE A 7 -18.37 17.54 3.07
N ALA A 8 -18.95 18.06 1.98
CA ALA A 8 -18.26 18.28 0.71
C ALA A 8 -17.20 19.40 0.74
N ARG A 9 -17.19 20.29 1.74
CA ARG A 9 -16.19 21.37 1.87
C ARG A 9 -15.11 21.10 2.93
N LYS A 10 -15.31 20.17 3.85
CA LYS A 10 -14.27 19.71 4.79
C LYS A 10 -13.36 18.60 4.22
N LEU A 11 -13.74 18.02 3.09
CA LEU A 11 -12.99 17.00 2.34
C LEU A 11 -12.32 17.54 1.06
N LEU A 12 -12.20 18.87 0.91
CA LEU A 12 -11.66 19.51 -0.30
C LEU A 12 -10.23 20.09 -0.13
N ARG A 13 -9.50 19.71 0.93
CA ARG A 13 -8.09 20.10 1.14
C ARG A 13 -7.23 19.00 1.78
N ALA A 14 -7.58 17.74 1.58
CA ALA A 14 -6.55 16.71 1.49
C ALA A 14 -6.10 16.76 0.02
N VAL A 15 -5.05 17.54 -0.26
CA VAL A 15 -4.38 17.44 -1.56
C VAL A 15 -4.05 15.97 -1.69
N LEU A 16 -4.74 15.32 -2.62
CA LEU A 16 -4.47 14.00 -3.12
C LEU A 16 -3.08 14.02 -3.77
N ARG A 17 -2.04 14.13 -2.93
CA ARG A 17 -0.67 13.78 -3.27
C ARG A 17 -0.60 12.26 -3.27
N VAL A 18 -1.43 11.64 -4.10
CA VAL A 18 -1.20 10.29 -4.55
C VAL A 18 -0.05 10.39 -5.52
N ARG A 19 1.13 10.47 -4.94
CA ARG A 19 2.38 10.48 -5.66
C ARG A 19 2.80 9.02 -5.81
N PHE A 20 2.61 8.51 -7.01
CA PHE A 20 3.18 7.24 -7.48
C PHE A 20 4.69 7.43 -7.68
N TYR A 21 5.56 6.41 -7.48
CA TYR A 21 7.03 6.55 -7.61
C TYR A 21 7.75 5.26 -8.07
N ARG A 22 8.78 5.41 -8.93
CA ARG A 22 9.44 4.36 -9.75
C ARG A 22 10.24 3.40 -8.90
N SER A 23 10.24 2.15 -9.37
CA SER A 23 11.43 1.33 -9.51
C SER A 23 12.03 1.53 -10.91
N SER A 24 13.14 2.26 -11.03
CA SER A 24 13.82 2.40 -12.33
C SER A 24 14.79 1.24 -12.59
N ALA A 25 14.42 0.33 -13.50
CA ALA A 25 15.17 0.02 -14.74
C ALA A 25 14.88 -1.39 -15.28
N GLN A 26 14.70 -1.46 -16.60
CA GLN A 26 14.86 -2.68 -17.38
C GLN A 26 16.21 -3.35 -17.09
N ARG A 27 16.13 -4.62 -16.70
CA ARG A 27 17.11 -5.71 -16.86
C ARG A 27 18.55 -5.30 -17.26
N ARG A 28 19.44 -5.22 -16.27
CA ARG A 28 20.70 -6.00 -16.15
C ARG A 28 21.52 -5.45 -14.97
N CYS A 29 21.93 -6.36 -14.09
CA CYS A 29 22.92 -6.19 -13.01
C CYS A 29 22.55 -5.29 -11.81
N ARG A 30 22.95 -5.77 -10.63
CA ARG A 30 22.63 -5.31 -9.27
C ARG A 30 23.37 -4.00 -8.90
N GLU A 31 22.68 -3.04 -8.27
CA GLU A 31 23.19 -2.13 -7.22
C GLU A 31 22.06 -1.27 -6.57
N PRO A 32 22.24 -0.75 -5.33
CA PRO A 32 21.19 -0.31 -4.39
C PRO A 32 20.72 1.15 -4.59
N ALA A 33 20.51 1.58 -5.83
CA ALA A 33 20.04 2.94 -6.15
C ALA A 33 18.51 3.14 -5.97
N LYS A 34 17.77 2.04 -5.77
CA LYS A 34 16.29 1.97 -5.88
C LYS A 34 15.53 2.81 -4.85
N LEU A 35 16.14 3.14 -3.71
CA LEU A 35 15.41 3.62 -2.52
C LEU A 35 15.85 4.99 -1.98
N ARG A 36 16.96 5.55 -2.45
CA ARG A 36 17.42 6.91 -2.09
C ARG A 36 16.38 8.01 -2.36
N LYS A 37 15.42 7.78 -3.27
CA LYS A 37 14.36 8.74 -3.64
C LYS A 37 13.17 8.78 -2.67
N VAL A 38 12.79 7.65 -2.05
CA VAL A 38 11.68 7.59 -1.09
C VAL A 38 12.01 8.47 0.13
N CYS A 39 13.25 8.37 0.62
CA CYS A 39 13.87 9.14 1.69
C CYS A 39 13.81 10.66 1.47
N ASN A 40 14.26 11.16 0.31
CA ASN A 40 14.29 12.60 0.02
C ASN A 40 12.91 13.24 -0.15
N LEU A 41 11.85 12.45 -0.31
CA LEU A 41 10.52 12.93 -0.65
C LEU A 41 9.51 12.82 0.49
N ILE A 42 9.71 11.86 1.38
CA ILE A 42 8.91 11.69 2.61
C ILE A 42 9.57 12.47 3.74
N ILE A 43 10.90 12.38 3.91
CA ILE A 43 11.61 12.94 5.06
C ILE A 43 12.00 14.40 4.82
N SER A 44 12.48 14.78 3.62
CA SER A 44 12.97 16.15 3.36
C SER A 44 11.87 17.23 3.30
N PRO A 45 10.64 16.94 2.83
CA PRO A 45 9.51 17.86 2.96
C PRO A 45 8.86 17.81 4.34
N MET A 46 8.81 16.66 5.03
CA MET A 46 8.26 16.60 6.39
C MET A 46 9.14 17.33 7.41
N ALA A 47 10.47 17.26 7.29
CA ALA A 47 11.39 18.08 8.08
C ALA A 47 11.31 19.58 7.75
N ARG A 48 10.85 19.95 6.53
CA ARG A 48 10.63 21.35 6.11
C ARG A 48 9.21 21.87 6.32
N LEU A 49 8.27 21.01 6.70
CA LEU A 49 6.90 21.38 7.05
C LEU A 49 6.80 21.87 8.52
N SER A 50 7.91 22.32 9.09
CA SER A 50 7.90 23.22 10.26
C SER A 50 7.47 24.62 9.82
N ALA A 51 6.15 24.88 9.89
CA ALA A 51 5.43 26.12 10.18
C ALA A 51 5.87 27.50 9.62
N LYS A 52 6.96 27.66 8.86
CA LYS A 52 7.54 28.98 8.56
C LYS A 52 7.29 29.51 7.14
N THR A 53 6.77 28.73 6.19
CA THR A 53 6.69 29.18 4.78
C THR A 53 5.36 28.98 4.06
N ASN A 54 4.31 28.44 4.68
CA ASN A 54 2.95 28.49 4.12
C ASN A 54 1.86 28.23 5.21
N PRO A 55 1.03 29.20 5.58
CA PRO A 55 -0.01 29.05 6.62
C PRO A 55 -1.16 28.09 6.21
N ASP A 56 -1.27 27.72 4.93
CA ASP A 56 -2.29 26.77 4.42
C ASP A 56 -1.83 25.30 4.44
N LYS A 57 -0.57 24.99 4.79
CA LYS A 57 -0.06 23.61 4.82
C LYS A 57 -0.12 23.03 6.23
N ARG A 58 -1.15 22.22 6.49
CA ARG A 58 -1.24 21.38 7.69
C ARG A 58 -0.04 20.42 7.75
N ALA A 59 0.58 20.30 8.92
CA ALA A 59 1.62 19.31 9.16
C ALA A 59 1.02 17.90 9.06
N ILE A 60 1.71 17.00 8.35
CA ILE A 60 1.33 15.59 8.23
C ILE A 60 1.67 14.93 9.56
N ARG A 61 0.65 14.44 10.28
CA ARG A 61 0.82 13.73 11.56
C ARG A 61 0.65 12.23 11.38
N ARG A 62 -0.23 11.81 10.48
CA ARG A 62 -0.54 10.40 10.24
C ARG A 62 -0.46 10.04 8.76
N ALA A 63 0.25 8.96 8.46
CA ALA A 63 0.44 8.49 7.10
C ALA A 63 0.22 6.97 6.97
N VAL A 64 -0.51 6.57 5.93
CA VAL A 64 -0.71 5.17 5.53
C VAL A 64 0.18 4.87 4.34
N PHE A 65 0.99 3.82 4.44
CA PHE A 65 1.90 3.36 3.40
C PHE A 65 1.44 2.02 2.84
N LYS A 66 0.95 2.01 1.61
CA LYS A 66 0.61 0.78 0.92
C LYS A 66 1.81 0.28 0.14
N LEU A 67 2.26 -0.94 0.45
CA LEU A 67 3.36 -1.62 -0.21
C LEU A 67 2.79 -2.74 -1.08
N GLY A 68 2.78 -2.53 -2.40
CA GLY A 68 2.28 -3.53 -3.35
C GLY A 68 3.18 -4.78 -3.42
N THR A 69 2.62 -5.90 -3.87
CA THR A 69 3.32 -7.19 -4.00
C THR A 69 4.68 -7.04 -4.68
N ASN A 70 4.75 -6.34 -5.80
CA ASN A 70 6.01 -6.19 -6.57
C ASN A 70 7.09 -5.35 -5.86
N ILE A 71 6.74 -4.65 -4.77
CA ILE A 71 7.70 -3.96 -3.91
C ILE A 71 8.22 -4.90 -2.81
N VAL A 72 7.33 -5.74 -2.27
CA VAL A 72 7.64 -6.59 -1.10
C VAL A 72 8.07 -8.00 -1.47
N THR A 73 7.93 -8.42 -2.73
CA THR A 73 8.36 -9.73 -3.24
C THR A 73 9.27 -9.61 -4.45
N ARG A 74 10.17 -10.58 -4.60
CA ARG A 74 10.97 -10.80 -5.81
C ARG A 74 10.14 -11.52 -6.88
N ASP A 75 10.67 -11.61 -8.10
CA ASP A 75 10.07 -12.39 -9.20
C ASP A 75 9.87 -13.87 -8.85
N SER A 76 10.64 -14.41 -7.90
CA SER A 76 10.49 -15.77 -7.36
C SER A 76 9.20 -15.95 -6.53
N GLY A 77 8.57 -14.85 -6.08
CA GLY A 77 7.45 -14.84 -5.15
C GLY A 77 7.88 -14.73 -3.67
N GLU A 78 9.16 -14.90 -3.38
CA GLU A 78 9.73 -14.75 -2.04
C GLU A 78 9.76 -13.28 -1.61
N LEU A 79 9.75 -13.03 -0.31
CA LEU A 79 9.86 -11.67 0.23
C LEU A 79 11.21 -11.03 -0.14
N ASP A 80 11.16 -9.78 -0.59
CA ASP A 80 12.36 -8.99 -0.88
C ASP A 80 12.86 -8.30 0.40
N ILE A 81 13.61 -9.06 1.21
CA ILE A 81 14.17 -8.62 2.49
C ILE A 81 14.99 -7.33 2.33
N GLU A 82 15.76 -7.19 1.25
CA GLU A 82 16.61 -6.03 1.00
C GLU A 82 15.75 -4.77 0.81
N THR A 83 14.75 -4.86 -0.08
CA THR A 83 13.83 -3.74 -0.33
C THR A 83 13.03 -3.38 0.93
N ILE A 84 12.55 -4.37 1.69
CA ILE A 84 11.79 -4.14 2.92
C ILE A 84 12.68 -3.51 4.00
N SER A 85 13.90 -4.02 4.21
CA SER A 85 14.85 -3.48 5.20
C SER A 85 15.18 -2.01 4.91
N ASP A 86 15.43 -1.69 3.64
CA ASP A 86 15.68 -0.31 3.20
C ASP A 86 14.46 0.60 3.41
N LEU A 87 13.24 0.12 3.13
CA LEU A 87 12.01 0.88 3.38
C LEU A 87 11.80 1.12 4.88
N VAL A 88 11.96 0.08 5.69
CA VAL A 88 11.82 0.17 7.15
C VAL A 88 12.82 1.15 7.74
N GLY A 89 14.08 1.13 7.29
CA GLY A 89 15.08 2.09 7.77
C GLY A 89 14.72 3.56 7.50
N GLN A 90 14.10 3.83 6.35
CA GLN A 90 13.62 5.16 6.01
C GLN A 90 12.39 5.57 6.83
N ILE A 91 11.42 4.66 6.93
CA ILE A 91 10.17 4.88 7.67
C ILE A 91 10.44 5.06 9.17
N ALA A 92 11.40 4.31 9.73
CA ALA A 92 11.83 4.44 11.12
C ALA A 92 12.38 5.85 11.45
N GLY A 93 13.04 6.50 10.49
CA GLY A 93 13.48 7.89 10.64
C GLY A 93 12.31 8.88 10.77
N ALA A 94 11.26 8.69 9.97
CA ALA A 94 10.04 9.48 10.04
C ALA A 94 9.25 9.20 11.33
N HIS A 95 9.15 7.93 11.75
CA HIS A 95 8.52 7.51 13.00
C HIS A 95 9.11 8.23 14.22
N ARG A 96 10.45 8.25 14.33
CA ARG A 96 11.17 8.95 15.41
C ARG A 96 10.93 10.46 15.44
N SER A 97 10.46 11.04 14.33
CA SER A 97 10.11 12.45 14.23
C SER A 97 8.68 12.75 14.69
N GLY A 98 7.95 11.75 15.22
CA GLY A 98 6.58 11.87 15.71
C GLY A 98 5.50 11.60 14.65
N LEU A 99 5.86 11.01 13.51
CA LEU A 99 4.89 10.60 12.48
C LEU A 99 4.24 9.27 12.88
N GLU A 100 2.91 9.27 12.99
CA GLU A 100 2.12 8.06 13.16
C GLU A 100 2.03 7.31 11.83
N LEU A 101 2.41 6.04 11.86
CA LEU A 101 2.68 5.25 10.65
C LEU A 101 1.88 3.97 10.65
N VAL A 102 1.20 3.72 9.53
CA VAL A 102 0.50 2.46 9.26
C VAL A 102 1.01 1.90 7.95
N ILE A 103 1.34 0.62 7.92
CA ILE A 103 1.75 -0.07 6.70
C ILE A 103 0.65 -1.01 6.27
N VAL A 104 0.20 -0.91 5.01
CA VAL A 104 -0.65 -1.91 4.36
C VAL A 104 0.23 -2.72 3.42
N SER A 105 0.62 -3.91 3.83
CA SER A 105 1.52 -4.78 3.05
C SER A 105 0.75 -5.74 2.18
N SER A 106 1.38 -6.25 1.12
CA SER A 106 0.95 -7.45 0.38
C SER A 106 2.01 -8.55 0.54
N GLY A 107 2.04 -9.55 -0.35
CA GLY A 107 3.14 -10.53 -0.45
C GLY A 107 2.93 -11.86 0.28
N ALA A 108 1.93 -11.97 1.15
CA ALA A 108 1.67 -13.17 1.95
C ALA A 108 1.47 -14.44 1.09
N VAL A 109 0.69 -14.35 0.00
CA VAL A 109 0.48 -15.48 -0.91
C VAL A 109 1.81 -15.99 -1.47
N GLY A 110 2.65 -15.09 -2.01
CA GLY A 110 3.94 -15.44 -2.60
C GLY A 110 4.89 -16.08 -1.59
N ALA A 111 4.99 -15.48 -0.40
CA ALA A 111 5.84 -15.96 0.68
C ALA A 111 5.52 -17.40 1.10
N GLY A 112 4.24 -17.79 1.13
CA GLY A 112 3.84 -19.15 1.53
C GLY A 112 3.71 -20.16 0.40
N MET A 113 3.86 -19.75 -0.87
CA MET A 113 3.67 -20.65 -2.02
C MET A 113 4.64 -21.82 -2.02
N ASP A 114 5.94 -21.57 -1.82
CA ASP A 114 6.96 -22.63 -1.89
C ASP A 114 6.76 -23.65 -0.76
N THR A 115 6.54 -23.18 0.46
CA THR A 115 6.22 -24.04 1.61
C THR A 115 5.00 -24.92 1.34
N LEU A 116 3.91 -24.36 0.80
CA LEU A 116 2.70 -25.13 0.47
C LEU A 116 2.96 -26.18 -0.61
N ILE A 117 3.73 -25.82 -1.64
CA ILE A 117 4.08 -26.71 -2.75
C ILE A 117 4.97 -27.85 -2.25
N THR A 118 5.96 -27.55 -1.40
CA THR A 118 6.87 -28.55 -0.83
C THR A 118 6.13 -29.52 0.09
N ARG A 119 5.23 -29.02 0.95
CA ARG A 119 4.43 -29.86 1.87
C ARG A 119 3.27 -30.58 1.20
N SER A 120 2.77 -30.05 0.10
CA SER A 120 1.67 -30.64 -0.67
C SER A 120 1.92 -30.43 -2.17
N PRO A 121 2.71 -31.29 -2.84
CA PRO A 121 3.06 -31.13 -4.25
C PRO A 121 1.86 -31.04 -5.20
N LYS A 122 0.72 -31.66 -4.83
CA LYS A 122 -0.55 -31.56 -5.56
C LYS A 122 -1.12 -30.13 -5.59
N SER A 123 -0.77 -29.28 -4.63
CA SER A 123 -1.19 -27.87 -4.56
C SER A 123 -0.62 -27.03 -5.70
N ARG A 124 0.54 -27.40 -6.28
CA ARG A 124 1.15 -26.67 -7.42
C ARG A 124 0.18 -26.54 -8.59
N GLY A 125 -0.52 -27.63 -8.92
CA GLY A 125 -1.55 -27.62 -9.96
C GLY A 125 -2.78 -26.77 -9.60
N ARG A 126 -3.11 -26.68 -8.30
CA ARG A 126 -4.23 -25.85 -7.81
C ARG A 126 -3.89 -24.36 -7.84
N LEU A 127 -2.69 -23.99 -7.39
CA LEU A 127 -2.17 -22.62 -7.46
C LEU A 127 -2.08 -22.11 -8.91
N ARG A 128 -1.58 -22.95 -9.83
CA ARG A 128 -1.56 -22.62 -11.28
C ARG A 128 -2.95 -22.36 -11.86
N ARG A 129 -3.97 -23.06 -11.36
CA ARG A 129 -5.38 -22.85 -11.74
C ARG A 129 -6.06 -21.73 -10.94
N ARG A 130 -5.30 -20.93 -10.17
CA ARG A 130 -5.79 -19.87 -9.29
C ARG A 130 -6.88 -20.35 -8.32
N ASN A 131 -6.77 -21.58 -7.84
CA ASN A 131 -7.71 -22.12 -6.86
C ASN A 131 -7.67 -21.29 -5.57
N VAL A 132 -8.84 -20.80 -5.16
CA VAL A 132 -9.01 -19.94 -3.99
C VAL A 132 -8.42 -20.59 -2.74
N THR A 133 -8.85 -21.80 -2.40
CA THR A 133 -8.41 -22.48 -1.17
C THR A 133 -6.89 -22.66 -1.11
N ALA A 134 -6.25 -22.98 -2.23
CA ALA A 134 -4.79 -23.10 -2.29
C ALA A 134 -4.10 -21.74 -2.07
N ARG A 135 -4.68 -20.64 -2.57
CA ARG A 135 -4.17 -19.28 -2.34
C ARG A 135 -4.35 -18.85 -0.90
N GLN A 136 -5.52 -19.09 -0.31
CA GLN A 136 -5.79 -18.78 1.09
C GLN A 136 -4.84 -19.55 2.02
N ALA A 137 -4.58 -20.83 1.71
CA ALA A 137 -3.59 -21.62 2.43
C ALA A 137 -2.17 -21.04 2.29
N ALA A 138 -1.76 -20.63 1.08
CA ALA A 138 -0.47 -19.99 0.86
C ALA A 138 -0.37 -18.64 1.59
N ALA A 139 -1.42 -17.82 1.56
CA ALA A 139 -1.49 -16.56 2.29
C ALA A 139 -1.38 -16.77 3.80
N ALA A 140 -2.12 -17.74 4.36
CA ALA A 140 -2.06 -18.06 5.78
C ALA A 140 -0.65 -18.48 6.23
N ILE A 141 0.05 -19.27 5.40
CA ILE A 141 1.44 -19.65 5.65
C ILE A 141 2.35 -18.42 5.59
N GLY A 142 2.33 -17.70 4.46
CA GLY A 142 3.29 -16.62 4.22
C GLY A 142 3.02 -15.35 5.01
N GLN A 143 1.81 -15.16 5.55
CA GLN A 143 1.51 -14.04 6.44
C GLN A 143 2.36 -14.11 7.73
N VAL A 144 2.69 -15.32 8.20
CA VAL A 144 3.63 -15.51 9.32
C VAL A 144 5.00 -14.95 8.97
N ASP A 145 5.50 -15.25 7.76
CA ASP A 145 6.80 -14.79 7.29
C ASP A 145 6.82 -13.26 7.08
N VAL A 146 5.73 -12.69 6.55
CA VAL A 146 5.57 -11.24 6.39
C VAL A 146 5.72 -10.52 7.73
N ILE A 147 4.99 -10.95 8.75
CA ILE A 147 5.04 -10.29 10.08
C ILE A 147 6.36 -10.56 10.79
N ALA A 148 6.93 -11.76 10.66
CA ALA A 148 8.25 -12.06 11.22
C ALA A 148 9.32 -11.12 10.64
N LEU A 149 9.28 -10.88 9.32
CA LEU A 149 10.19 -9.96 8.65
C LEU A 149 10.02 -8.52 9.13
N TYR A 150 8.80 -7.97 9.14
CA TYR A 150 8.58 -6.60 9.64
C TYR A 150 8.98 -6.46 11.11
N LYS A 151 8.65 -7.44 11.96
CA LYS A 151 9.04 -7.44 13.37
C LYS A 151 10.56 -7.41 13.53
N SER A 152 11.28 -8.22 12.75
CA SER A 152 12.74 -8.22 12.74
C SER A 152 13.30 -6.87 12.29
N GLU A 153 12.85 -6.35 11.15
CA GLU A 153 13.41 -5.12 10.59
C GLU A 153 13.09 -3.87 11.42
N PHE A 154 11.87 -3.72 11.93
CA PHE A 154 11.52 -2.60 12.82
C PHE A 154 12.18 -2.73 14.19
N GLY A 155 12.35 -3.95 14.70
CA GLY A 155 13.03 -4.23 15.96
C GLY A 155 14.48 -3.72 15.98
N ARG A 156 15.17 -3.70 14.84
CA ARG A 156 16.52 -3.09 14.70
C ARG A 156 16.55 -1.60 15.02
N TYR A 157 15.40 -0.94 15.01
CA TYR A 157 15.23 0.49 15.32
C TYR A 157 14.53 0.73 16.66
N GLY A 158 14.25 -0.33 17.44
CA GLY A 158 13.50 -0.24 18.70
C GLY A 158 12.04 0.15 18.51
N ILE A 159 11.46 -0.19 17.34
CA ILE A 159 10.06 0.10 17.02
C ILE A 159 9.30 -1.22 17.06
N ASP A 160 8.24 -1.26 17.85
CA ASP A 160 7.33 -2.40 17.90
C ASP A 160 6.32 -2.36 16.75
N VAL A 161 5.87 -3.54 16.34
CA VAL A 161 4.86 -3.70 15.29
C VAL A 161 3.68 -4.52 15.79
N ALA A 162 2.50 -4.24 15.25
CA ALA A 162 1.29 -4.99 15.53
C ALA A 162 0.70 -5.57 14.24
N GLN A 163 0.47 -6.88 14.20
CA GLN A 163 -0.26 -7.49 13.09
C GLN A 163 -1.73 -7.07 13.13
N THR A 164 -2.28 -6.69 11.98
CA THR A 164 -3.71 -6.41 11.85
C THR A 164 -4.22 -7.04 10.55
N LEU A 165 -5.16 -7.98 10.66
CA LEU A 165 -5.77 -8.63 9.50
C LEU A 165 -7.22 -8.17 9.38
N LEU A 166 -7.56 -7.54 8.26
CA LEU A 166 -8.89 -6.94 8.05
C LEU A 166 -9.56 -7.54 6.82
N SER A 167 -10.88 -7.67 6.84
CA SER A 167 -11.66 -7.81 5.61
C SER A 167 -12.39 -6.50 5.33
N ARG A 168 -12.58 -6.14 4.05
CA ARG A 168 -13.32 -4.91 3.70
C ARG A 168 -14.74 -4.89 4.25
N SER A 169 -15.39 -6.06 4.30
CA SER A 169 -16.72 -6.23 4.89
C SER A 169 -16.80 -5.73 6.34
N VAL A 170 -15.73 -5.88 7.13
CA VAL A 170 -15.67 -5.38 8.51
C VAL A 170 -15.65 -3.85 8.54
N LEU A 171 -14.93 -3.21 7.63
CA LEU A 171 -14.85 -1.74 7.55
C LEU A 171 -16.14 -1.10 7.03
N ASN A 172 -16.97 -1.85 6.29
CA ASN A 172 -18.28 -1.39 5.80
C ASN A 172 -19.38 -1.45 6.88
N GLN A 173 -19.13 -2.13 7.99
CA GLN A 173 -20.05 -2.22 9.12
C GLN A 173 -19.65 -1.22 10.21
N ARG A 174 -20.61 -0.51 10.78
CA ARG A 174 -20.35 0.54 11.78
C ARG A 174 -19.55 0.02 12.97
N ASP A 175 -19.91 -1.13 13.51
CA ASP A 175 -19.25 -1.70 14.69
C ASP A 175 -17.82 -2.14 14.35
N GLY A 176 -17.64 -2.78 13.20
CA GLY A 176 -16.32 -3.16 12.69
C GLY A 176 -15.42 -1.94 12.46
N TYR A 177 -15.96 -0.88 11.85
CA TYR A 177 -15.27 0.41 11.67
C TYR A 177 -14.80 0.99 13.01
N LEU A 178 -15.69 1.07 14.01
CA LEU A 178 -15.36 1.65 15.32
C LEU A 178 -14.33 0.81 16.08
N ASN A 179 -14.43 -0.52 15.99
CA ASN A 179 -13.47 -1.43 16.62
C ASN A 179 -12.08 -1.30 15.99
N VAL A 180 -12.00 -1.25 14.65
CA VAL A 180 -10.73 -1.04 13.95
C VAL A 180 -10.16 0.32 14.33
N ARG A 181 -10.95 1.39 14.26
CA ARG A 181 -10.49 2.74 14.65
C ARG A 181 -9.94 2.74 16.08
N GLY A 182 -10.70 2.29 17.07
CA GLY A 182 -10.27 2.31 18.47
C GLY A 182 -9.01 1.50 18.73
N THR A 183 -8.89 0.32 18.10
CA THR A 183 -7.68 -0.52 18.23
C THR A 183 -6.47 0.17 17.62
N MET A 184 -6.60 0.71 16.41
CA MET A 184 -5.50 1.35 15.70
C MET A 184 -5.06 2.65 16.36
N GLU A 185 -5.98 3.46 16.90
CA GLU A 185 -5.64 4.65 17.68
C GLU A 185 -4.80 4.28 18.91
N MET A 186 -5.20 3.26 19.68
CA MET A 186 -4.40 2.81 20.83
C MET A 186 -3.00 2.33 20.44
N LEU A 187 -2.86 1.63 19.31
CA LEU A 187 -1.55 1.20 18.80
C LEU A 187 -0.66 2.40 18.43
N LEU A 188 -1.24 3.36 17.70
CA LEU A 188 -0.52 4.56 17.24
C LEU A 188 -0.12 5.47 18.42
N GLU A 189 -1.01 5.67 19.40
CA GLU A 189 -0.73 6.40 20.64
C GLU A 189 0.41 5.75 21.45
N ALA A 190 0.51 4.43 21.41
CA ALA A 190 1.61 3.67 22.03
C ALA A 190 2.92 3.69 21.21
N GLY A 191 2.95 4.33 20.03
CA GLY A 191 4.11 4.36 19.14
C GLY A 191 4.39 3.00 18.47
N ILE A 192 3.38 2.13 18.39
CA ILE A 192 3.47 0.82 17.72
C ILE A 192 3.01 0.99 16.28
N VAL A 193 3.79 0.46 15.32
CA VAL A 193 3.46 0.54 13.88
C VAL A 193 2.55 -0.62 13.49
N PRO A 194 1.29 -0.37 13.08
CA PRO A 194 0.42 -1.43 12.60
C PRO A 194 0.85 -1.90 11.21
N ILE A 195 1.02 -3.21 11.06
CA ILE A 195 1.25 -3.89 9.78
C ILE A 195 -0.05 -4.58 9.40
N VAL A 196 -0.78 -3.92 8.51
CA VAL A 196 -2.10 -4.30 8.05
C VAL A 196 -1.99 -5.13 6.78
N ASN A 197 -2.75 -6.21 6.71
CA ASN A 197 -3.00 -6.93 5.47
C ASN A 197 -4.47 -7.37 5.42
N GLU A 198 -4.94 -7.75 4.24
CA GLU A 198 -6.24 -8.39 4.13
C GLU A 198 -6.22 -9.77 4.81
N ASN A 199 -7.33 -10.14 5.45
CA ASN A 199 -7.49 -11.46 6.02
C ASN A 199 -7.90 -12.45 4.90
N ASP A 200 -6.92 -12.85 4.10
CA ASP A 200 -7.11 -13.74 2.93
C ASP A 200 -7.86 -15.04 3.25
N VAL A 201 -7.76 -15.55 4.49
CA VAL A 201 -8.42 -16.80 4.92
C VAL A 201 -9.95 -16.68 4.90
N VAL A 202 -10.47 -15.49 5.19
CA VAL A 202 -11.93 -15.24 5.26
C VAL A 202 -12.41 -14.26 4.19
N ALA A 203 -11.50 -13.64 3.45
CA ALA A 203 -11.84 -12.76 2.34
C ALA A 203 -12.50 -13.58 1.21
N VAL A 204 -13.80 -13.35 1.00
CA VAL A 204 -14.63 -14.04 -0.01
C VAL A 204 -14.63 -13.26 -1.33
N GLU A 205 -14.14 -12.02 -1.34
CA GLU A 205 -14.33 -11.10 -2.47
C GLU A 205 -13.40 -11.42 -3.67
N GLU A 206 -12.28 -12.12 -3.44
CA GLU A 206 -11.47 -12.70 -4.53
C GLU A 206 -12.21 -13.82 -5.31
N ILE A 207 -13.29 -14.39 -4.76
CA ILE A 207 -13.98 -15.58 -5.28
C ILE A 207 -14.88 -15.25 -6.49
N VAL A 208 -15.31 -13.99 -6.64
CA VAL A 208 -16.30 -13.57 -7.65
C VAL A 208 -15.66 -12.79 -8.82
N GLY A 209 -14.38 -13.05 -9.10
CA GLY A 209 -13.68 -12.44 -10.24
C GLY A 209 -13.25 -10.98 -10.04
N VAL A 210 -13.35 -10.47 -8.80
CA VAL A 210 -12.84 -9.13 -8.44
C VAL A 210 -11.35 -9.25 -8.12
N THR A 211 -10.59 -8.94 -9.17
CA THR A 211 -9.17 -8.61 -9.33
C THR A 211 -8.32 -8.32 -8.08
N TYR A 212 -7.08 -8.84 -8.12
CA TYR A 212 -5.93 -8.34 -7.37
C TYR A 212 -5.86 -6.80 -7.42
N GLY A 213 -5.59 -6.16 -6.28
CA GLY A 213 -5.67 -4.71 -6.09
C GLY A 213 -6.34 -4.30 -4.78
N ASP A 214 -6.78 -5.27 -3.97
CA ASP A 214 -7.57 -5.04 -2.76
C ASP A 214 -6.85 -4.21 -1.71
N ASN A 215 -5.54 -4.34 -1.57
CA ASN A 215 -4.81 -3.54 -0.59
C ASN A 215 -4.75 -2.04 -0.94
N ASP A 216 -4.93 -1.64 -2.22
CA ASP A 216 -5.05 -0.22 -2.57
C ASP A 216 -6.34 0.36 -1.95
N ARG A 217 -7.49 -0.31 -2.17
CA ARG A 217 -8.78 0.10 -1.57
C ARG A 217 -8.77 -0.03 -0.04
N LEU A 218 -8.24 -1.13 0.50
CA LEU A 218 -8.12 -1.32 1.95
C LEU A 218 -7.31 -0.16 2.57
N SER A 219 -6.22 0.25 1.93
CA SER A 219 -5.40 1.37 2.41
C SER A 219 -6.13 2.71 2.37
N ALA A 220 -6.97 2.96 1.37
CA ALA A 220 -7.82 4.14 1.30
C ALA A 220 -8.93 4.13 2.36
N MET A 221 -9.61 2.99 2.52
CA MET A 221 -10.60 2.82 3.59
C MET A 221 -9.96 3.06 4.95
N LEU A 222 -8.76 2.51 5.18
CA LEU A 222 -8.06 2.68 6.44
C LEU A 222 -7.57 4.11 6.67
N ALA A 223 -7.09 4.78 5.61
CA ALA A 223 -6.76 6.20 5.69
C ALA A 223 -7.97 7.04 6.13
N ASN A 224 -9.16 6.73 5.61
CA ASN A 224 -10.41 7.36 6.06
C ASN A 224 -10.78 6.98 7.50
N VAL A 225 -10.68 5.71 7.87
CA VAL A 225 -10.98 5.20 9.23
C VAL A 225 -10.17 5.95 10.29
N LEU A 226 -8.90 6.21 9.98
CA LEU A 226 -7.92 6.82 10.86
C LEU A 226 -7.76 8.32 10.65
N ASP A 227 -8.61 8.98 9.85
CA ASP A 227 -8.47 10.41 9.55
C ASP A 227 -7.01 10.78 9.14
N ALA A 228 -6.36 9.93 8.34
CA ALA A 228 -4.96 10.08 7.98
C ALA A 228 -4.74 11.31 7.07
N ASP A 229 -3.62 12.01 7.27
CA ASP A 229 -3.28 13.20 6.49
C ASP A 229 -2.68 12.84 5.11
N LEU A 230 -2.16 11.62 4.96
CA LEU A 230 -1.53 11.15 3.72
C LEU A 230 -1.71 9.64 3.51
N LEU A 231 -2.07 9.25 2.28
CA LEU A 231 -1.97 7.89 1.76
C LEU A 231 -0.88 7.83 0.70
N VAL A 232 0.10 6.95 0.88
CA VAL A 232 1.19 6.71 -0.07
C VAL A 232 1.03 5.33 -0.69
N LEU A 233 0.80 5.30 -2.01
CA LEU A 233 0.64 4.07 -2.78
C LEU A 233 1.94 3.74 -3.52
N LEU A 234 2.77 2.85 -2.94
CA LEU A 234 4.03 2.43 -3.56
C LEU A 234 3.80 1.30 -4.57
N GLY A 235 4.36 1.46 -5.76
CA GLY A 235 4.24 0.53 -6.89
C GLY A 235 5.44 0.62 -7.83
N GLU A 236 5.41 -0.13 -8.93
CA GLU A 236 6.54 -0.19 -9.87
C GLU A 236 6.72 1.09 -10.71
N MET A 237 5.61 1.73 -11.08
CA MET A 237 5.60 2.96 -11.88
C MET A 237 5.83 4.21 -11.03
N ASP A 238 6.49 5.21 -11.62
CA ASP A 238 6.73 6.53 -11.02
C ASP A 238 5.56 7.49 -10.93
N GLY A 239 4.39 7.05 -11.34
CA GLY A 239 3.45 8.04 -11.79
C GLY A 239 2.21 7.46 -12.36
N LEU A 240 1.16 8.25 -12.23
CA LEU A 240 0.25 8.37 -13.36
C LEU A 240 1.02 9.05 -14.50
N HIS A 241 0.94 8.48 -15.68
CA HIS A 241 1.52 9.05 -16.91
C HIS A 241 0.40 9.35 -17.90
N THR A 242 0.64 10.24 -18.85
CA THR A 242 -0.33 10.54 -19.93
C THR A 242 -0.61 9.34 -20.86
N ALA A 243 0.26 8.33 -20.85
CA ALA A 243 0.09 7.04 -21.52
C ALA A 243 0.96 5.97 -20.81
N ASP A 244 0.83 4.69 -21.17
CA ASP A 244 1.71 3.63 -20.64
C ASP A 244 3.17 3.88 -21.10
N PRO A 245 4.11 4.20 -20.19
CA PRO A 245 5.49 4.51 -20.54
C PRO A 245 6.27 3.30 -21.10
N HIS A 246 5.73 2.08 -20.99
CA HIS A 246 6.29 0.90 -21.63
C HIS A 246 5.93 0.80 -23.12
N GLN A 247 4.88 1.49 -23.56
CA GLN A 247 4.37 1.47 -24.93
C GLN A 247 4.58 2.80 -25.66
N ALA A 248 4.51 3.91 -24.93
CA ALA A 248 4.64 5.27 -25.43
C ALA A 248 5.87 5.94 -24.78
N PRO A 249 7.02 6.03 -25.49
CA PRO A 249 8.23 6.64 -24.96
C PRO A 249 8.10 8.13 -24.64
N ASP A 250 7.11 8.80 -25.21
CA ASP A 250 6.74 10.20 -24.99
C ASP A 250 5.74 10.39 -23.83
N ALA A 251 5.36 9.32 -23.12
CA ALA A 251 4.51 9.39 -21.95
C ALA A 251 5.14 10.30 -20.87
N VAL A 252 4.37 11.30 -20.43
CA VAL A 252 4.83 12.29 -19.46
C VAL A 252 4.26 11.98 -18.09
N LEU A 253 5.12 12.07 -17.07
CA LEU A 253 4.75 11.92 -15.67
C LEU A 253 3.82 13.07 -15.23
N ILE A 254 2.64 12.73 -14.73
CA ILE A 254 1.70 13.67 -14.14
C ILE A 254 2.05 13.86 -12.66
N HIS A 255 2.55 15.04 -12.31
CA HIS A 255 3.06 15.31 -10.97
C HIS A 255 1.98 15.60 -9.92
N ASP A 256 0.92 16.29 -10.32
CA ASP A 256 -0.16 16.73 -9.43
C ASP A 256 -1.50 16.52 -10.14
N VAL A 257 -2.45 15.89 -9.43
CA VAL A 257 -3.84 15.68 -9.86
C VAL A 257 -4.73 16.22 -8.76
N TYR A 258 -5.58 17.19 -9.08
CA TYR A 258 -6.48 17.81 -8.10
C TYR A 258 -7.88 17.18 -8.11
N GLU A 259 -8.26 16.57 -9.23
CA GLU A 259 -9.56 15.91 -9.41
C GLU A 259 -9.39 14.73 -10.37
N ILE A 260 -10.07 13.62 -10.07
CA ILE A 260 -10.07 12.42 -10.91
C ILE A 260 -11.18 12.56 -11.95
N THR A 261 -10.86 13.25 -13.04
CA THR A 261 -11.75 13.42 -14.20
C THR A 261 -11.75 12.17 -15.07
N GLU A 262 -12.66 12.10 -16.04
CA GLU A 262 -12.69 10.99 -17.01
C GLU A 262 -11.40 10.91 -17.85
N GLU A 263 -10.78 12.06 -18.14
CA GLU A 263 -9.47 12.13 -18.80
C GLU A 263 -8.37 11.48 -17.94
N ILE A 264 -8.34 11.79 -16.64
CA ILE A 264 -7.40 11.15 -15.69
C ILE A 264 -7.64 9.64 -15.60
N ARG A 265 -8.90 9.19 -15.62
CA ARG A 265 -9.22 7.75 -15.65
C ARG A 265 -8.75 7.09 -16.95
N ALA A 266 -8.85 7.78 -18.08
CA ALA A 266 -8.41 7.27 -19.38
C ALA A 266 -6.89 7.01 -19.44
N PHE A 267 -6.09 7.83 -18.74
CA PHE A 267 -4.64 7.64 -18.63
C PHE A 267 -4.23 6.35 -17.90
N ALA A 268 -5.11 5.76 -17.09
CA ALA A 268 -4.83 4.50 -16.40
C ALA A 268 -4.98 3.24 -17.29
N GLY A 269 -5.23 3.41 -18.59
CA GLY A 269 -5.26 2.34 -19.60
C GLY A 269 -6.64 1.72 -19.84
N GLY A 270 -6.84 1.18 -21.05
CA GLY A 270 -8.05 0.46 -21.47
C GLY A 270 -8.15 -0.98 -20.93
N PRO A 271 -9.22 -1.73 -21.25
CA PRO A 271 -9.51 -3.06 -20.68
C PRO A 271 -8.50 -4.18 -21.00
N SER A 272 -7.48 -3.92 -21.82
CA SER A 272 -6.60 -4.92 -22.45
C SER A 272 -5.38 -5.33 -21.63
N ASP A 273 -5.17 -4.79 -20.42
CA ASP A 273 -4.19 -5.33 -19.48
C ASP A 273 -4.72 -6.65 -18.90
N ASN A 274 -4.60 -7.70 -19.72
CA ASN A 274 -4.97 -9.09 -19.45
C ASN A 274 -4.18 -9.75 -18.30
N ARG A 275 -3.39 -8.95 -17.58
CA ARG A 275 -2.80 -9.30 -16.29
C ARG A 275 -3.64 -8.61 -15.23
N GLY A 276 -4.72 -9.27 -14.81
CA GLY A 276 -5.61 -8.83 -13.72
C GLY A 276 -4.89 -8.68 -12.38
N CYS A 277 -4.00 -7.70 -12.28
CA CYS A 277 -3.15 -7.32 -11.17
C CYS A 277 -3.32 -5.82 -10.94
N GLY A 278 -3.61 -5.40 -9.71
CA GLY A 278 -3.90 -4.01 -9.31
C GLY A 278 -2.90 -2.99 -9.82
N GLY A 279 -3.27 -2.35 -10.93
CA GLY A 279 -2.46 -1.41 -11.70
C GLY A 279 -2.75 0.06 -11.34
N MET A 280 -2.70 0.95 -12.32
CA MET A 280 -2.99 2.37 -12.12
C MET A 280 -4.47 2.61 -11.82
N ARG A 281 -5.38 1.85 -12.43
CA ARG A 281 -6.83 1.98 -12.20
C ARG A 281 -7.24 1.76 -10.74
N SER A 282 -6.70 0.74 -10.08
CA SER A 282 -7.02 0.48 -8.66
C SER A 282 -6.51 1.60 -7.75
N LYS A 283 -5.38 2.21 -8.12
CA LYS A 283 -4.80 3.32 -7.37
C LYS A 283 -5.57 4.61 -7.56
N LEU A 284 -6.05 4.90 -8.77
CA LEU A 284 -6.98 6.01 -8.99
C LEU A 284 -8.31 5.78 -8.24
N ALA A 285 -8.84 4.55 -8.23
CA ALA A 285 -10.05 4.24 -7.47
C ALA A 285 -9.85 4.33 -5.94
N ALA A 286 -8.63 4.14 -5.44
CA ALA A 286 -8.28 4.35 -4.02
C ALA A 286 -8.04 5.84 -3.69
N ALA A 287 -7.72 6.63 -4.71
CA ALA A 287 -7.48 8.05 -4.62
C ALA A 287 -8.80 8.86 -4.62
N GLU A 288 -9.83 8.36 -5.31
CA GLU A 288 -11.18 8.95 -5.36
C GLU A 288 -11.94 8.85 -4.02
#